data_AF-A0A9E2I6A2-F1
#
_entry.id   AF-A0A9E2I6A2-F1
#
_cell.length_a   1.000
_cell.length_b   1.000
_cell.length_c   1.000
_cell.angle_alpha   90.00
_cell.angle_beta   90.00
_cell.angle_gamma   90.00
#
_symmetry.space_group_name_H-M   'P 1'
#
loop_
_entity.id
_entity.type
_entity.pdbx_description
1 polymer ?
#
loop_
_entity_poly.entity_id
_entity_poly.type
_entity_poly.pdbx_seq_one_letter_code
_entity_poly.pdbx_strand_id
1 'polypeptide(L)'
;MKKKLVGRYIVTDQNICHGQPTFRGTRIFVSDVLEQVASGMAWETIIEEWHQDLSREAITEAVSLAGQAFLKHINEFTLEPVAA
;
A
#
# COMPACT_ATOMS: atom_id res chain seq x y z
N MET A 1 -13.41 -11.14 -15.35
CA MET A 1 -13.15 -11.39 -13.91
C MET A 1 -13.27 -10.08 -13.15
N LYS A 2 -13.74 -10.11 -11.90
CA LYS A 2 -14.18 -8.91 -11.17
C LYS A 2 -13.03 -8.25 -10.42
N LYS A 3 -12.84 -6.94 -10.64
CA LYS A 3 -12.10 -6.03 -9.77
C LYS A 3 -12.53 -6.25 -8.31
N LYS A 4 -11.58 -6.48 -7.41
CA LYS A 4 -11.82 -6.68 -5.98
C LYS A 4 -11.44 -5.43 -5.22
N LEU A 5 -12.25 -5.07 -4.24
CA LEU A 5 -11.94 -4.01 -3.30
C LEU A 5 -11.11 -4.58 -2.16
N VAL A 6 -10.08 -3.84 -1.77
CA VAL A 6 -9.29 -4.07 -0.56
C VAL A 6 -9.49 -2.81 0.28
N GLY A 7 -10.26 -2.91 1.37
CA GLY A 7 -10.70 -1.71 2.09
C GLY A 7 -11.57 -0.78 1.23
N ARG A 8 -11.40 0.53 1.42
CA ARG A 8 -12.18 1.59 0.76
C ARG A 8 -11.45 2.20 -0.42
N TYR A 9 -10.13 2.30 -0.39
CA TYR A 9 -9.32 3.06 -1.35
C TYR A 9 -8.44 2.19 -2.23
N ILE A 10 -8.30 0.88 -1.97
CA ILE A 10 -7.43 0.00 -2.76
C ILE A 10 -8.25 -0.99 -3.58
N VAL A 11 -7.77 -1.30 -4.77
CA VAL A 11 -8.37 -2.26 -5.70
C VAL A 11 -7.31 -3.23 -6.23
N THR A 12 -7.70 -4.47 -6.46
CA THR A 12 -6.91 -5.44 -7.23
C THR A 12 -7.71 -5.92 -8.42
N ASP A 13 -7.07 -6.00 -9.58
CA ASP A 13 -7.68 -6.49 -10.81
C ASP A 13 -6.64 -7.31 -11.57
N GLN A 14 -6.88 -8.60 -11.79
CA GLN A 14 -5.90 -9.47 -12.44
C GLN A 14 -5.58 -9.07 -13.89
N ASN A 15 -6.46 -8.30 -14.54
CA ASN A 15 -6.23 -7.79 -15.89
C ASN A 15 -5.45 -6.46 -15.89
N ILE A 16 -5.20 -5.86 -14.74
CA ILE A 16 -4.49 -4.59 -14.59
C ILE A 16 -3.25 -4.85 -13.73
N CYS A 17 -2.08 -4.53 -14.26
CA CYS A 17 -0.82 -4.68 -13.54
C CYS A 17 -0.64 -6.05 -12.87
N HIS A 18 -1.06 -7.12 -13.56
CA HIS A 18 -0.94 -8.50 -13.10
C HIS A 18 -1.60 -8.80 -11.73
N GLY A 19 -2.61 -8.01 -11.33
CA GLY A 19 -3.28 -8.17 -10.04
C GLY A 19 -2.65 -7.41 -8.88
N GLN A 20 -1.63 -6.60 -9.13
CA GLN A 20 -1.02 -5.77 -8.10
C GLN A 20 -2.01 -4.72 -7.55
N PRO A 21 -1.96 -4.39 -6.25
CA PRO A 21 -2.84 -3.40 -5.66
C PRO A 21 -2.58 -1.99 -6.20
N THR A 22 -3.64 -1.29 -6.58
CA THR A 22 -3.62 0.11 -7.01
C THR A 22 -4.65 0.91 -6.23
N PHE A 23 -4.50 2.23 -6.16
CA PHE A 23 -5.51 3.09 -5.57
C PHE A 23 -6.73 3.22 -6.48
N ARG A 24 -7.92 3.17 -5.89
CA ARG A 24 -9.21 3.15 -6.59
C ARG A 24 -9.34 4.37 -7.49
N GLY A 25 -9.55 4.11 -8.78
CA GLY A 25 -9.72 5.18 -9.77
C GLY A 25 -8.42 5.67 -10.39
N THR A 26 -7.28 5.15 -9.94
CA THR A 26 -5.95 5.51 -10.43
C THR A 26 -5.25 4.27 -11.01
N ARG A 27 -4.06 4.48 -11.58
CA ARG A 27 -3.08 3.41 -11.87
C ARG A 27 -1.84 3.50 -10.98
N ILE A 28 -1.94 4.22 -9.86
CA ILE A 28 -0.85 4.40 -8.92
C ILE A 28 -0.76 3.15 -8.06
N PHE A 29 0.42 2.54 -8.01
CA PHE A 29 0.63 1.36 -7.21
C PHE A 29 0.69 1.69 -5.73
N VAL A 30 0.15 0.78 -4.93
CA VAL A 30 0.30 0.86 -3.47
C VAL A 30 1.78 0.70 -3.09
N SER A 31 2.57 -0.07 -3.84
CA SER A 31 4.02 -0.22 -3.61
C SER A 31 4.77 1.10 -3.71
N ASP A 32 4.51 1.88 -4.76
CA ASP A 32 5.25 3.12 -5.03
C ASP A 32 5.01 4.14 -3.92
N VAL A 33 3.75 4.24 -3.46
CA VAL A 33 3.39 5.12 -2.34
C VAL A 33 3.98 4.62 -1.02
N LEU A 34 4.01 3.31 -0.76
CA LEU A 34 4.66 2.77 0.44
C LEU A 34 6.18 2.99 0.43
N GLU A 35 6.82 2.95 -0.74
CA GLU A 35 8.24 3.25 -0.90
C GLU A 35 8.53 4.75 -0.64
N GLN A 36 7.69 5.66 -1.16
CA GLN A 36 7.78 7.09 -0.84
C GLN A 36 7.58 7.37 0.66
N VAL A 37 6.62 6.69 1.30
CA VAL A 37 6.44 6.80 2.76
C VAL A 37 7.68 6.27 3.49
N ALA A 38 8.24 5.14 3.05
CA ALA A 38 9.44 4.55 3.65
C ALA A 38 10.70 5.41 3.46
N SER A 39 10.78 6.19 2.37
CA SER A 39 11.86 7.16 2.16
C SER A 39 11.72 8.42 3.01
N GLY A 40 10.68 8.52 3.85
CA GLY A 40 10.43 9.66 4.73
C GLY A 40 9.78 10.86 4.04
N MET A 41 9.19 10.66 2.85
CA MET A 41 8.51 11.74 2.14
C MET A 41 7.26 12.19 2.93
N ALA A 42 7.06 13.51 3.04
CA ALA A 42 5.85 14.07 3.63
C ALA A 42 4.63 13.67 2.80
N TRP A 43 3.52 13.36 3.46
CA TRP A 43 2.34 12.84 2.78
C TRP A 43 1.71 13.87 1.83
N GLU A 44 1.80 15.15 2.18
CA GLU A 44 1.39 16.26 1.34
C GLU A 44 2.19 16.29 0.04
N THR A 45 3.51 16.08 0.11
CA THR A 45 4.39 15.99 -1.07
C THR A 45 4.05 14.78 -1.94
N ILE A 46 3.78 13.61 -1.34
CA ILE A 46 3.31 12.43 -2.08
C ILE A 46 2.03 12.77 -2.86
N ILE A 47 1.06 13.39 -2.20
CA ILE A 47 -0.22 13.77 -2.82
C ILE A 47 0.00 14.77 -3.97
N GLU A 48 0.91 15.73 -3.79
CA GLU A 48 1.30 16.69 -4.83
C GLU A 48 1.99 16.03 -6.04
N GLU A 49 2.94 15.12 -5.81
CA GLU A 49 3.63 14.36 -6.87
C GLU A 49 2.65 13.56 -7.73
N TRP A 50 1.61 13.01 -7.11
CA TRP A 50 0.54 12.29 -7.80
C TRP A 50 -0.60 13.21 -8.25
N HIS A 51 -0.37 14.51 -8.40
CA HIS A 51 -1.33 15.47 -8.95
C HIS A 51 -2.70 15.51 -8.24
N GLN A 52 -2.72 15.27 -6.92
CA GLN A 52 -3.95 15.18 -6.11
C GLN A 52 -4.86 13.98 -6.44
N ASP A 53 -4.38 12.99 -7.20
CA ASP A 53 -5.12 11.75 -7.47
C ASP A 53 -5.17 10.80 -6.25
N LEU A 54 -4.41 11.11 -5.20
CA LEU A 54 -4.42 10.42 -3.92
C LEU A 54 -4.96 11.32 -2.81
N SER A 55 -5.74 10.73 -1.91
CA SER A 55 -6.13 11.40 -0.67
C SER A 55 -5.27 10.93 0.51
N ARG A 56 -5.20 11.74 1.57
CA ARG A 56 -4.54 11.38 2.82
C ARG A 56 -5.10 10.07 3.39
N GLU A 57 -6.40 9.86 3.29
CA GLU A 57 -7.09 8.66 3.78
C GLU A 57 -6.70 7.42 2.98
N ALA A 58 -6.47 7.56 1.67
CA ALA A 58 -5.99 6.48 0.84
C ALA A 58 -4.59 6.02 1.27
N ILE A 59 -3.67 6.96 1.48
CA ILE A 59 -2.32 6.68 2.01
C ILE A 59 -2.41 6.04 3.40
N THR A 60 -3.27 6.58 4.27
CA THR A 60 -3.51 6.04 5.62
C THR A 60 -3.96 4.58 5.58
N GLU A 61 -4.92 4.26 4.70
CA GLU A 61 -5.44 2.90 4.57
C GLU A 61 -4.36 1.94 4.06
N ALA A 62 -3.55 2.36 3.08
CA ALA A 62 -2.42 1.58 2.58
C ALA A 62 -1.40 1.28 3.68
N VAL A 63 -0.96 2.28 4.44
CA VAL A 63 0.01 2.11 5.54
C VAL A 63 -0.57 1.23 6.65
N SER A 64 -1.85 1.41 7.01
CA SER A 64 -2.52 0.60 8.02
C SER A 64 -2.61 -0.87 7.62
N LEU A 65 -3.01 -1.16 6.38
CA LEU A 65 -3.08 -2.52 5.87
C LEU A 65 -1.69 -3.16 5.74
N ALA A 66 -0.67 -2.40 5.32
CA ALA A 66 0.71 -2.85 5.30
C ALA A 66 1.20 -3.23 6.71
N GLY A 67 0.93 -2.40 7.72
CA GLY A 67 1.26 -2.70 9.11
C GLY A 67 0.54 -3.94 9.63
N GLN A 68 -0.75 -4.11 9.34
CA GLN A 68 -1.51 -5.32 9.70
C GLN A 68 -0.95 -6.58 9.03
N ALA A 69 -0.60 -6.49 7.74
CA ALA A 69 0.02 -7.59 7.01
C ALA A 69 1.38 -7.94 7.62
N PHE A 70 2.23 -6.95 7.88
CA PHE A 70 3.52 -7.15 8.53
C PHE A 70 3.39 -7.88 9.87
N LEU A 71 2.50 -7.42 10.76
CA LEU A 71 2.28 -8.04 12.06
C LEU A 71 1.73 -9.48 11.95
N LYS A 72 0.88 -9.74 10.96
CA LYS A 72 0.32 -11.08 10.71
C LYS A 72 1.38 -12.06 10.19
N HIS A 73 2.33 -11.55 9.42
CA HIS A 73 3.38 -12.33 8.76
C HIS A 73 4.75 -12.20 9.47
N ILE A 74 4.80 -11.67 10.69
CA ILE A 74 6.04 -11.38 11.42
C ILE A 74 6.98 -12.60 11.52
N ASN A 75 6.40 -13.79 11.68
CA ASN A 75 7.14 -15.04 11.80
C ASN A 75 7.90 -15.43 10.51
N GLU A 76 7.45 -14.96 9.34
CA GLU A 76 8.13 -15.18 8.06
C GLU A 76 9.43 -14.36 7.94
N PHE A 77 9.58 -13.33 8.77
CA PHE A 77 10.74 -12.44 8.80
C PHE A 77 11.72 -12.76 9.94
N THR A 78 11.42 -13.76 10.79
CA THR A 78 12.31 -14.18 11.87
C THR A 78 13.49 -14.96 11.30
N LEU A 79 14.69 -14.37 11.33
CA LEU A 79 15.90 -15.01 10.82
C LEU A 79 16.47 -16.05 11.80
N GLU A 80 16.42 -15.80 13.11
CA GLU A 80 16.75 -16.75 14.18
C GLU A 80 15.96 -16.39 15.47
N PRO A 81 15.68 -17.34 16.38
CA PRO A 81 15.14 -16.99 17.68
C PRO A 81 16.17 -16.13 18.43
N VAL A 82 15.79 -14.93 18.85
CA VAL A 82 16.58 -14.18 19.83
C VAL A 82 16.71 -15.06 21.06
N ALA A 83 17.93 -15.50 21.39
CA ALA A 83 18.19 -16.28 22.60
C ALA A 83 17.58 -15.54 23.79
N ALA A 84 16.72 -16.25 24.53
CA ALA A 84 15.98 -15.73 25.69
C ALA A 84 16.91 -15.29 26.82
#